data_AF-A0A8T5QUS6-F1
#
_entry.id   AF-A0A8T5QUS6-F1
#
_cell.length_a   1.000
_cell.length_b   1.000
_cell.length_c   1.000
_cell.angle_alpha   90.00
_cell.angle_beta   90.00
_cell.angle_gamma   90.00
#
_symmetry.space_group_name_H-M   'P 1'
#
loop_
_entity.id
_entity.type
_entity.pdbx_description
1 polymer ?
#
loop_
_entity_poly.entity_id
_entity_poly.type
_entity_poly.pdbx_seq_one_letter_code
_entity_poly.pdbx_strand_id
1 'polypeptide(L)'
;VASTNERVAEHYERMRRYAGLIDLNILTKENCDEKRIEWQEKQETEKEKLLDLQEELGVLESSYENKKDLVETAIREYESALAGGDESQIESKDDKVRDARNELDIVENKLDDKEDEIEEKEDYIDDIDTTLDLIKDECVRLSGK
;
A
#
# COMPACT_ATOMS: atom_id res chain seq x y z
N VAL A 1 7.72 -27.12 -12.75
CA VAL A 1 8.43 -27.69 -11.58
C VAL A 1 8.71 -26.50 -10.67
N ALA A 2 7.87 -26.31 -9.64
CA ALA A 2 8.05 -25.20 -8.71
C ALA A 2 9.46 -25.27 -8.12
N SER A 3 10.16 -24.14 -8.08
CA SER A 3 11.54 -24.12 -7.60
C SER A 3 11.57 -24.53 -6.13
N THR A 4 12.69 -25.08 -5.66
CA THR A 4 12.87 -25.43 -4.24
C THR A 4 12.58 -24.26 -3.30
N ASN A 5 12.74 -23.01 -3.76
CA ASN A 5 12.45 -21.81 -2.97
C ASN A 5 10.94 -21.57 -2.83
N GLU A 6 10.18 -21.83 -3.89
CA GLU A 6 8.72 -21.68 -3.95
C GLU A 6 8.03 -22.70 -3.02
N ARG A 7 8.51 -23.94 -3.01
CA ARG A 7 8.04 -24.99 -2.10
C ARG A 7 8.37 -24.72 -0.62
N VAL A 8 9.45 -23.98 -0.36
CA VAL A 8 9.85 -23.59 0.99
C VAL A 8 9.00 -22.40 1.46
N ALA A 9 8.75 -21.42 0.61
CA ALA A 9 7.83 -20.31 0.88
C ALA A 9 6.40 -20.83 1.18
N GLU A 10 5.87 -21.71 0.33
CA GLU A 10 4.59 -22.39 0.58
C GLU A 10 4.59 -23.17 1.91
N HIS A 11 5.70 -23.80 2.28
CA HIS A 11 5.80 -24.53 3.54
C HIS A 11 5.83 -23.61 4.76
N TYR A 12 6.52 -22.47 4.67
CA TYR A 12 6.52 -21.44 5.72
C TYR A 12 5.15 -20.78 5.86
N GLU A 13 4.48 -20.45 4.76
CA GLU A 13 3.10 -19.94 4.76
C GLU A 13 2.14 -20.96 5.37
N ARG A 14 2.28 -22.23 5.00
CA ARG A 14 1.48 -23.30 5.58
C ARG A 14 1.75 -23.48 7.08
N MET A 15 3.02 -23.37 7.52
CA MET A 15 3.38 -23.44 8.93
C MET A 15 2.94 -22.20 9.72
N ARG A 16 2.92 -21.01 9.12
CA ARG A 16 2.37 -19.79 9.72
C ARG A 16 0.86 -19.91 9.91
N ARG A 17 0.14 -20.45 8.92
CA ARG A 17 -1.29 -20.82 9.06
C ARG A 17 -1.49 -21.89 10.12
N TYR A 18 -0.65 -22.92 10.19
CA TYR A 18 -0.72 -23.95 11.25
C TYR A 18 -0.38 -23.42 12.63
N ALA A 19 0.53 -22.46 12.76
CA ALA A 19 0.82 -21.80 14.03
C ALA A 19 -0.40 -20.99 14.52
N GLY A 20 -1.09 -20.28 13.63
CA GLY A 20 -2.40 -19.68 13.93
C GLY A 20 -3.47 -20.71 14.33
N LEU A 21 -3.49 -21.88 13.69
CA LEU A 21 -4.40 -22.99 14.02
C LEU A 21 -4.12 -23.65 15.38
N ILE A 22 -2.89 -23.62 15.88
CA ILE A 22 -2.53 -24.16 17.20
C ILE A 22 -3.10 -23.27 18.32
N ASP A 23 -3.19 -21.95 18.11
CA ASP A 23 -3.87 -21.03 19.03
C ASP A 23 -5.41 -21.16 18.96
N LEU A 24 -5.98 -21.57 17.82
CA LEU A 24 -7.41 -21.92 17.69
C LEU A 24 -7.82 -23.17 18.49
N ASN A 25 -6.88 -23.99 18.96
CA ASN A 25 -7.18 -25.30 19.54
C ASN A 25 -7.70 -25.26 21.00
N ILE A 26 -7.93 -24.06 21.56
CA ILE A 26 -8.61 -23.85 22.85
C ILE A 26 -9.89 -23.02 22.65
N LEU A 27 -10.58 -23.14 21.51
CA LEU A 27 -11.89 -22.49 21.32
C LEU A 27 -13.01 -23.31 21.97
N THR A 28 -13.53 -22.81 23.09
CA THR A 28 -14.86 -23.18 23.62
C THR A 28 -15.93 -22.27 23.01
N LYS A 29 -17.22 -22.60 23.13
CA LYS A 29 -18.32 -21.78 22.57
C LYS A 29 -18.31 -20.33 23.07
N GLU A 30 -17.99 -20.11 24.35
CA GLU A 30 -17.85 -18.76 24.93
C GLU A 30 -16.60 -18.02 24.42
N ASN A 31 -15.48 -18.74 24.21
CA ASN A 31 -14.25 -18.18 23.63
C ASN A 31 -14.42 -17.82 22.13
N CYS A 32 -15.41 -18.42 21.47
CA CYS A 32 -15.66 -18.29 20.04
C CYS A 32 -16.20 -16.92 19.63
N ASP A 33 -17.20 -16.41 20.35
CA ASP A 33 -17.74 -15.08 20.10
C ASP A 33 -16.72 -13.99 20.48
N GLU A 34 -15.98 -14.18 21.58
CA GLU A 34 -14.93 -13.25 22.02
C GLU A 34 -13.80 -13.14 20.98
N LYS A 35 -13.29 -14.29 20.50
CA LYS A 35 -12.27 -14.31 19.44
C LYS A 35 -12.77 -13.73 18.13
N ARG A 36 -14.01 -14.00 17.74
CA ARG A 36 -14.59 -13.40 16.53
C ARG A 36 -14.63 -11.88 16.65
N ILE A 37 -15.10 -11.34 17.77
CA ILE A 37 -15.17 -9.89 18.00
C ILE A 37 -13.77 -9.28 17.98
N GLU A 38 -12.80 -9.86 18.69
CA GLU A 38 -11.40 -9.39 18.71
C GLU A 38 -10.82 -9.25 17.29
N TRP A 39 -11.00 -10.26 16.45
CA TRP A 39 -10.49 -10.23 15.08
C TRP A 39 -11.30 -9.30 14.17
N GLN A 40 -12.60 -9.09 14.42
CA GLN A 40 -13.41 -8.11 13.70
C GLN A 40 -12.97 -6.69 14.03
N GLU A 41 -12.76 -6.35 15.30
CA GLU A 41 -12.25 -5.05 15.71
C GLU A 41 -10.86 -4.78 15.12
N LYS A 42 -10.01 -5.81 15.07
CA LYS A 42 -8.71 -5.73 14.42
C LYS A 42 -8.83 -5.46 12.91
N GLN A 43 -9.73 -6.17 12.22
CA GLN A 43 -10.01 -5.96 10.79
C GLN A 43 -10.47 -4.52 10.54
N GLU A 44 -11.42 -4.01 11.33
CA GLU A 44 -11.94 -2.65 11.20
C GLU A 44 -10.84 -1.60 11.42
N THR A 45 -10.00 -1.80 12.44
CA THR A 45 -8.85 -0.91 12.71
C THR A 45 -7.86 -0.86 11.55
N GLU A 46 -7.53 -2.01 10.95
CA GLU A 46 -6.60 -2.03 9.82
C GLU A 46 -7.24 -1.46 8.55
N LYS A 47 -8.55 -1.64 8.33
CA LYS A 47 -9.30 -1.00 7.24
C LYS A 47 -9.34 0.52 7.39
N GLU A 48 -9.48 1.04 8.61
CA GLU A 48 -9.40 2.48 8.87
C GLU A 48 -8.02 3.03 8.50
N LYS A 49 -6.94 2.36 8.92
CA LYS A 49 -5.57 2.74 8.52
C LYS A 49 -5.36 2.69 7.01
N LEU A 50 -5.93 1.70 6.32
CA LEU A 50 -5.86 1.62 4.86
C LEU A 50 -6.53 2.84 4.20
N LEU A 51 -7.69 3.26 4.71
CA LEU A 51 -8.37 4.46 4.22
C LEU A 51 -7.51 5.72 4.40
N ASP A 52 -6.85 5.87 5.56
CA ASP A 52 -5.93 6.99 5.80
C ASP A 52 -4.77 6.99 4.78
N LEU A 53 -4.19 5.82 4.50
CA LEU A 53 -3.12 5.69 3.49
C LEU A 53 -3.61 6.05 2.09
N GLN A 54 -4.82 5.62 1.71
CA GLN A 54 -5.44 5.96 0.43
C GLN A 54 -5.73 7.46 0.30
N GLU A 55 -6.14 8.13 1.39
CA GLU A 55 -6.31 9.58 1.40
C GLU A 55 -4.96 10.30 1.21
N GLU A 56 -3.91 9.85 1.91
CA GLU A 56 -2.55 10.38 1.75
C GLU A 56 -2.03 10.19 0.31
N LEU A 57 -2.29 9.02 -0.29
CA LEU A 57 -1.95 8.74 -1.70
C LEU A 57 -2.63 9.74 -2.63
N GLY A 58 -3.94 10.01 -2.45
CA GLY A 58 -4.66 10.99 -3.25
C GLY A 58 -4.10 12.42 -3.15
N VAL A 59 -3.57 12.80 -1.99
CA VAL A 59 -2.85 14.09 -1.82
C VAL A 59 -1.54 14.09 -2.59
N LEU A 60 -0.79 12.98 -2.58
CA LEU A 60 0.45 12.84 -3.36
C LEU A 60 0.19 12.87 -4.88
N GLU A 61 -0.85 12.18 -5.36
CA GLU A 61 -1.25 12.19 -6.77
C GLU A 61 -1.58 13.61 -7.24
N SER A 62 -2.33 14.35 -6.41
CA SER A 62 -2.65 15.75 -6.66
C SER A 62 -1.38 16.63 -6.68
N SER A 63 -0.42 16.36 -5.80
CA SER A 63 0.88 17.04 -5.80
C SER A 63 1.68 16.72 -7.06
N TYR A 64 1.68 15.46 -7.50
CA TYR A 64 2.39 15.01 -8.70
C TYR A 64 1.88 15.73 -9.95
N GLU A 65 0.56 15.76 -10.17
CA GLU A 65 -0.02 16.45 -11.34
C GLU A 65 0.29 17.95 -11.32
N ASN A 66 0.25 18.61 -10.15
CA ASN A 66 0.67 20.01 -10.04
C ASN A 66 2.16 20.21 -10.41
N LYS A 67 3.04 19.29 -9.99
CA LYS A 67 4.47 19.37 -10.32
C LYS A 67 4.73 19.12 -11.79
N LYS A 68 4.00 18.20 -12.40
CA LYS A 68 4.05 17.91 -13.83
C LYS A 68 3.65 19.14 -14.66
N ASP A 69 2.58 19.84 -14.28
CA ASP A 69 2.19 21.12 -14.89
C ASP A 69 3.28 22.19 -14.80
N LEU A 70 3.99 22.25 -13.66
CA LEU A 70 5.12 23.16 -13.48
C LEU A 70 6.32 22.79 -14.37
N VAL A 71 6.62 21.50 -14.52
CA VAL A 71 7.66 21.02 -15.46
C VAL A 71 7.30 21.42 -16.88
N GLU A 72 6.07 21.17 -17.33
CA GLU A 72 5.64 21.56 -18.67
C GLU A 72 5.73 23.07 -18.88
N THR A 73 5.34 23.86 -17.87
CA THR A 73 5.42 25.31 -17.93
C THR A 73 6.87 25.78 -18.02
N ALA A 74 7.77 25.22 -17.22
CA ALA A 74 9.20 25.53 -17.27
C ALA A 74 9.79 25.20 -18.65
N ILE A 75 9.40 24.07 -19.25
CA ILE A 75 9.84 23.68 -20.60
C ILE A 75 9.36 24.68 -21.65
N ARG A 76 8.08 25.06 -21.64
CA ARG A 76 7.55 26.07 -22.58
C ARG A 76 8.26 27.41 -22.46
N GLU A 77 8.59 27.83 -21.25
CA GLU A 77 9.35 29.07 -21.02
C GLU A 77 10.79 28.97 -21.53
N TYR A 78 11.44 27.82 -21.36
CA TYR A 78 12.77 27.54 -21.91
C TYR A 78 12.78 27.56 -23.44
N GLU A 79 11.81 26.90 -24.08
CA GLU A 79 11.67 26.90 -25.55
C GLU A 79 11.42 28.32 -26.10
N SER A 80 10.62 29.12 -25.40
CA SER A 80 10.39 30.53 -25.77
C SER A 80 11.67 31.36 -25.68
N ALA A 81 12.48 31.16 -24.63
CA ALA A 81 13.78 31.82 -24.48
C ALA A 81 14.76 31.41 -25.59
N LEU A 82 14.79 30.12 -25.95
CA LEU A 82 15.58 29.61 -27.08
C LEU A 82 15.20 30.28 -28.40
N ALA A 83 13.91 30.43 -28.67
CA ALA A 83 13.42 31.09 -29.88
C ALA A 83 13.76 32.59 -29.93
N GLY A 84 13.82 33.26 -28.76
CA GLY A 84 14.16 34.68 -28.64
C GLY A 84 15.66 34.99 -28.72
N GLY A 85 16.52 33.99 -28.48
CA GLY A 85 17.98 34.14 -28.59
C GLY A 85 18.65 34.86 -27.41
N ASP A 86 18.04 34.87 -26.23
CA ASP A 86 18.63 35.47 -25.02
C ASP A 86 19.38 34.41 -24.20
N GLU A 87 20.67 34.22 -24.48
CA GLU A 87 21.54 33.22 -23.83
C GLU A 87 21.50 33.28 -22.31
N SER A 88 21.40 34.47 -21.73
CA SER A 88 21.36 34.66 -20.27
C SER A 88 20.07 34.14 -19.63
N GLN A 89 18.96 34.20 -20.37
CA GLN A 89 17.69 33.63 -19.94
C GLN A 89 17.64 32.12 -20.14
N ILE A 90 18.29 31.61 -21.19
CA ILE A 90 18.31 30.18 -21.52
C ILE A 90 18.93 29.38 -20.37
N GLU A 91 20.08 29.78 -19.84
CA GLU A 91 20.75 29.07 -18.74
C GLU A 91 19.89 29.05 -17.47
N SER A 92 19.31 30.20 -17.09
CA SER A 92 18.42 30.28 -15.92
C SER A 92 17.12 29.47 -16.10
N LYS A 93 16.60 29.35 -17.32
CA LYS A 93 15.40 28.55 -17.60
C LYS A 93 15.72 27.06 -17.65
N ASP A 94 16.91 26.68 -18.11
CA ASP A 94 17.39 25.29 -18.10
C ASP A 94 17.50 24.76 -16.66
N ASP A 95 18.09 25.55 -15.76
CA ASP A 95 18.15 25.23 -14.33
C ASP A 95 16.75 25.03 -13.73
N LYS A 96 15.79 25.87 -14.08
CA LYS A 96 14.39 25.73 -13.62
C LYS A 96 13.72 24.46 -14.13
N VAL A 97 13.96 24.08 -15.39
CA VAL A 97 13.44 22.81 -15.93
C VAL A 97 14.05 21.64 -15.18
N ARG A 98 15.35 21.67 -14.92
CA ARG A 98 16.04 20.62 -14.17
C ARG A 98 15.51 20.51 -12.75
N ASP A 99 15.38 21.62 -12.04
CA ASP A 99 14.90 21.64 -10.67
C ASP A 99 13.44 21.16 -10.58
N ALA A 100 12.58 21.60 -11.51
CA ALA A 100 11.19 21.12 -11.56
C ALA A 100 11.10 19.62 -11.81
N ARG A 101 11.95 19.06 -12.69
CA ARG A 101 12.03 17.61 -12.93
C ARG A 101 12.48 16.85 -11.69
N ASN A 102 13.55 17.32 -11.03
CA ASN A 102 14.03 16.69 -9.80
C ASN A 102 12.94 16.67 -8.71
N GLU A 103 12.16 17.75 -8.57
CA GLU A 103 11.05 17.78 -7.63
C GLU A 103 9.92 16.82 -8.02
N LEU A 104 9.62 16.68 -9.32
CA LEU A 104 8.64 15.72 -9.82
C LEU A 104 9.07 14.28 -9.52
N ASP A 105 10.33 13.94 -9.82
CA ASP A 105 10.90 12.61 -9.56
C ASP A 105 10.83 12.25 -8.06
N ILE A 106 11.05 13.21 -7.16
CA ILE A 106 10.92 12.99 -5.70
C ILE A 106 9.48 12.65 -5.32
N VAL A 107 8.49 13.30 -5.92
CA VAL A 107 7.07 13.01 -5.65
C VAL A 107 6.68 11.66 -6.25
N GLU A 108 7.19 11.32 -7.44
CA GLU A 108 6.97 10.03 -8.09
C GLU A 108 7.46 8.87 -7.21
N ASN A 109 8.71 8.93 -6.72
CA ASN A 109 9.22 7.88 -5.83
C ASN A 109 8.38 7.73 -4.54
N LYS A 110 7.83 8.83 -4.02
CA LYS A 110 6.95 8.77 -2.84
C LYS A 110 5.58 8.17 -3.16
N LEU A 111 5.09 8.31 -4.38
CA LEU A 111 3.88 7.64 -4.83
C LEU A 111 4.14 6.14 -4.86
N ASP A 112 5.22 5.69 -5.51
CA ASP A 112 5.60 4.28 -5.57
C ASP A 112 5.72 3.67 -4.17
N ASP A 113 6.47 4.31 -3.26
CA ASP A 113 6.62 3.86 -1.86
C ASP A 113 5.26 3.74 -1.14
N LYS A 114 4.30 4.61 -1.48
CA LYS A 114 2.98 4.65 -0.83
C LYS A 114 2.02 3.62 -1.42
N GLU A 115 2.11 3.36 -2.71
CA GLU A 115 1.39 2.26 -3.38
C GLU A 115 1.84 0.91 -2.82
N ASP A 116 3.15 0.71 -2.62
CA ASP A 116 3.70 -0.49 -1.98
C ASP A 116 3.19 -0.66 -0.53
N GLU A 117 3.14 0.43 0.26
CA GLU A 117 2.61 0.40 1.63
C GLU A 117 1.12 0.01 1.67
N ILE A 118 0.34 0.47 0.69
CA ILE A 118 -1.08 0.13 0.55
C ILE A 118 -1.23 -1.35 0.18
N GLU A 119 -0.45 -1.87 -0.78
CA GLU A 119 -0.49 -3.29 -1.18
C GLU A 119 -0.18 -4.21 0.01
N GLU A 120 0.89 -3.92 0.77
CA GLU A 120 1.22 -4.68 1.98
C GLU A 120 0.09 -4.66 3.03
N LYS A 121 -0.66 -3.55 3.11
CA LYS A 121 -1.81 -3.43 4.01
C LYS A 121 -3.03 -4.18 3.54
N GLU A 122 -3.32 -4.18 2.25
CA GLU A 122 -4.39 -4.98 1.67
C GLU A 122 -4.13 -6.48 1.90
N ASP A 123 -2.91 -6.95 1.64
CA ASP A 123 -2.50 -8.33 1.91
C ASP A 123 -2.69 -8.72 3.39
N TYR A 124 -2.33 -7.82 4.32
CA TYR A 124 -2.52 -8.07 5.74
C TYR A 124 -4.00 -8.16 6.16
N ILE A 125 -4.86 -7.34 5.55
CA ILE A 125 -6.30 -7.39 5.78
C ILE A 125 -6.89 -8.69 5.23
N ASP A 126 -6.43 -9.17 4.07
CA ASP A 126 -6.85 -10.45 3.49
C ASP A 126 -6.47 -11.66 4.39
N ASP A 127 -5.29 -11.60 5.03
CA ASP A 127 -4.89 -12.59 6.04
C ASP A 127 -5.80 -12.57 7.29
N ILE A 128 -6.22 -11.38 7.72
CA ILE A 128 -7.21 -11.21 8.80
C ILE A 128 -8.56 -11.79 8.39
N ASP A 129 -9.02 -11.52 7.17
CA ASP A 129 -10.31 -11.99 6.64
C ASP A 129 -10.34 -13.51 6.56
N THR A 130 -9.25 -14.12 6.07
CA THR A 130 -9.06 -15.57 6.06
C THR A 130 -9.14 -16.15 7.48
N THR A 131 -8.50 -15.49 8.45
CA THR A 131 -8.53 -15.92 9.86
C THR A 131 -9.93 -15.82 10.46
N LEU A 132 -10.65 -14.74 10.18
CA LEU A 132 -12.04 -14.54 10.61
C LEU A 132 -12.96 -15.62 10.06
N ASP A 133 -12.81 -16.00 8.80
CA ASP A 133 -13.63 -17.05 8.19
C ASP A 133 -13.36 -18.42 8.82
N LEU A 134 -12.10 -18.74 9.12
CA LEU A 134 -11.74 -19.96 9.86
C LEU A 134 -12.37 -19.97 11.27
N ILE A 135 -12.35 -18.84 11.97
CA ILE A 135 -12.99 -18.72 13.29
C ILE A 135 -14.50 -18.92 13.16
N LYS A 136 -15.17 -18.27 12.19
CA LYS A 136 -16.60 -18.43 11.96
C LYS A 136 -16.98 -19.89 11.71
N ASP A 137 -16.26 -20.58 10.82
CA ASP A 137 -16.49 -21.99 10.50
C ASP A 137 -16.33 -22.90 11.73
N GLU A 138 -15.28 -22.66 12.52
CA GLU A 138 -15.04 -23.40 13.75
C GLU A 138 -16.14 -23.16 14.80
N CYS A 139 -16.61 -21.92 14.95
CA CYS A 139 -17.70 -21.59 15.87
C CYS A 139 -19.04 -22.20 15.44
N VAL A 140 -19.33 -22.25 14.13
CA VAL A 140 -20.48 -22.99 13.59
C VAL A 140 -20.36 -24.47 13.94
N ARG A 141 -19.18 -25.08 13.75
CA ARG A 141 -18.92 -26.49 14.08
C ARG A 141 -19.10 -26.80 15.56
N LEU A 142 -18.66 -25.91 16.45
CA LEU A 142 -18.76 -26.06 17.91
C LEU A 142 -20.18 -25.82 18.42
N SER A 143 -20.96 -24.95 17.77
CA SER A 143 -22.34 -24.65 18.18
C SER A 143 -23.37 -25.69 17.74
N GLY A 144 -23.05 -26.53 16.74
CA GLY A 144 -23.87 -27.64 16.27
C GLY A 144 -23.61 -29.01 16.94
N LYS A 145 -22.66 -29.09 17.88
CA LYS A 145 -22.45 -30.24 18.77
C LYS A 145 -23.16 -30.04 20.11
#